data_AF-A0A7B0WHE1-F1
#
_entry.id   AF-A0A7B0WHE1-F1
#
_cell.length_a   1.000
_cell.length_b   1.000
_cell.length_c   1.000
_cell.angle_alpha   90.00
_cell.angle_beta   90.00
_cell.angle_gamma   90.00
#
_symmetry.space_group_name_H-M   'P 1'
#
loop_
_entity.id
_entity.type
_entity.pdbx_description
1 polymer ?
#
loop_
_entity_poly.entity_id
_entity_poly.type
_entity_poly.pdbx_seq_one_letter_code
_entity_poly.pdbx_strand_id
1 'polypeptide(L)' 'MQLASRFGHVNQIRRERPLTREELMYHVPSIFGEDRHTSRSERYAYIPTITV' A
#
# COMPACT_ATOMS: atom_id res chain seq x y z
N MET A 1 -0.65 30.32 3.93
CA MET A 1 -0.22 28.91 4.04
C MET A 1 -0.17 28.32 2.65
N GLN A 2 0.94 27.69 2.24
CA GLN A 2 1.06 27.05 0.93
C GLN A 2 0.83 25.54 1.11
N LEU A 3 -0.31 25.03 0.63
CA LEU A 3 -0.54 23.59 0.57
C LEU A 3 0.38 23.04 -0.53
N ALA A 4 1.34 22.20 -0.15
CA ALA A 4 2.28 21.61 -1.08
C ALA A 4 1.53 20.67 -2.06
N SER A 5 1.23 21.17 -3.26
CA SER A 5 0.69 20.38 -4.38
C SER A 5 1.82 19.98 -5.32
N ARG A 6 2.74 19.13 -4.86
CA ARG A 6 3.76 18.54 -5.76
C ARG A 6 3.77 17.03 -5.57
N PHE A 7 2.86 16.35 -6.27
CA PHE A 7 3.03 14.93 -6.63
C PHE A 7 4.12 14.80 -7.72
N GLY A 8 5.29 15.39 -7.49
CA GLY A 8 6.37 15.48 -8.47
C GLY A 8 7.33 14.30 -8.44
N HIS A 9 7.32 13.50 -7.37
CA HIS A 9 8.13 12.28 -7.29
C HIS A 9 7.30 11.10 -7.83
N VAL A 10 7.81 10.47 -8.89
CA VAL A 10 7.23 9.25 -9.44
C VAL A 10 7.49 8.12 -8.44
N ASN A 11 6.46 7.73 -7.67
CA ASN A 11 6.51 6.56 -6.78
C ASN A 11 6.25 5.26 -7.57
N GLN A 12 6.86 5.12 -8.77
CA GLN A 12 6.68 3.95 -9.63
C GLN A 12 7.98 3.17 -9.76
N ILE A 13 7.92 1.89 -9.41
CA ILE A 13 9.03 0.96 -9.61
C ILE A 13 8.74 0.17 -10.89
N ARG A 14 9.55 0.35 -11.92
CA ARG A 14 9.45 -0.41 -13.18
C ARG A 14 10.60 -1.40 -13.28
N ARG A 15 10.28 -2.68 -13.47
CA ARG A 15 11.21 -3.79 -13.65
C ARG A 15 10.63 -4.73 -14.71
N GLU A 16 11.50 -5.47 -15.41
CA GLU A 16 11.07 -6.51 -16.36
C GLU A 16 10.50 -7.76 -15.66
N ARG A 17 10.79 -7.90 -14.36
CA ARG A 17 10.28 -8.97 -13.48
C ARG A 17 9.29 -8.43 -12.44
N PRO A 18 8.38 -9.27 -11.93
CA PRO A 18 7.59 -8.93 -10.75
C PRO A 18 8.46 -8.56 -9.53
N LEU A 19 7.90 -7.74 -8.64
CA LEU A 19 8.52 -7.44 -7.35
C LEU A 19 8.51 -8.68 -6.45
N THR A 20 9.61 -8.89 -5.76
CA THR A 20 9.75 -9.89 -4.71
C THR A 20 8.96 -9.50 -3.47
N ARG A 21 8.70 -10.46 -2.58
CA ARG A 21 7.96 -10.20 -1.34
C ARG A 21 8.69 -9.20 -0.44
N GLU A 22 10.01 -9.29 -0.43
CA GLU A 22 10.91 -8.42 0.33
C GLU A 22 10.86 -6.98 -0.21
N GLU A 23 10.90 -6.82 -1.55
CA GLU A 23 10.74 -5.51 -2.20
C GLU A 23 9.36 -4.90 -1.89
N LEU A 24 8.30 -5.71 -1.91
CA LEU A 24 6.96 -5.25 -1.54
C LEU A 24 6.88 -4.86 -0.06
N MET A 25 7.48 -5.62 0.86
CA MET A 25 7.50 -5.28 2.28
C MET A 25 8.23 -3.95 2.54
N TYR A 26 9.29 -3.68 1.80
CA TYR A 26 10.03 -2.42 1.93
C TYR A 26 9.25 -1.22 1.39
N HIS A 27 8.62 -1.35 0.22
CA HIS A 27 7.97 -0.23 -0.47
C HIS A 27 6.50 -0.01 -0.10
N VAL A 28 5.76 -1.07 0.20
CA VAL A 28 4.31 -1.05 0.47
C VAL A 28 3.96 -1.92 1.68
N PRO A 29 4.51 -1.64 2.88
CA PRO A 29 4.30 -2.50 4.06
C PRO A 29 2.84 -2.66 4.46
N SER A 30 1.99 -1.68 4.15
CA SER A 30 0.57 -1.66 4.55
C SER A 30 -0.28 -2.77 3.92
N ILE A 31 0.14 -3.37 2.80
CA ILE A 31 -0.59 -4.48 2.18
C ILE A 31 -0.45 -5.80 2.95
N PHE A 32 0.58 -5.90 3.80
CA PHE A 32 0.84 -7.07 4.65
C PHE A 32 0.25 -6.91 6.05
N GLY A 33 -0.50 -5.84 6.30
CA GLY A 33 -1.20 -5.67 7.57
C GLY A 33 -2.27 -6.73 7.74
N GLU A 34 -2.21 -7.47 8.84
CA GLU A 34 -3.21 -8.48 9.21
C GLU A 34 -4.55 -7.81 9.58
N ASP A 35 -4.47 -6.63 10.19
CA ASP A 35 -5.62 -5.88 10.67
C ASP A 35 -5.97 -4.67 9.80
N ARG A 36 -7.24 -4.24 9.91
CA ARG A 36 -7.70 -2.99 9.29
C ARG A 36 -6.86 -1.81 9.78
N HIS A 37 -6.54 -0.90 8.87
CA HIS A 37 -6.00 0.40 9.25
C HIS A 37 -7.01 1.17 10.13
N THR A 38 -6.53 1.82 11.19
CA THR A 38 -7.37 2.47 12.22
C THR A 38 -8.27 3.58 11.67
N SER A 39 -7.84 4.25 10.60
CA SER A 39 -8.62 5.29 9.92
C SER A 39 -9.84 4.77 9.14
N ARG A 40 -9.93 3.46 8.90
CA ARG A 40 -11.07 2.87 8.17
C ARG A 40 -12.25 2.68 9.11
N SER A 41 -13.45 3.07 8.66
CA SER A 41 -14.69 2.75 9.35
C SER A 41 -15.06 1.27 9.15
N GLU A 42 -15.96 0.75 9.98
CA GLU A 42 -16.40 -0.65 9.92
C GLU A 42 -16.99 -1.04 8.57
N ARG A 43 -17.65 -0.10 7.88
CA ARG A 43 -18.25 -0.34 6.56
C ARG A 43 -17.24 -0.47 5.42
N TYR A 44 -16.01 0.02 5.61
CA TYR A 44 -14.94 0.00 4.58
C TYR A 44 -13.65 -0.66 5.06
N ALA A 45 -13.70 -1.33 6.20
CA ALA A 45 -12.63 -2.17 6.71
C ALA A 45 -12.74 -3.58 6.10
N TYR A 46 -12.52 -3.70 4.80
CA TYR A 46 -12.46 -5.02 4.17
C TYR A 46 -10.99 -5.48 4.05
N ILE A 47 -10.65 -6.54 4.80
CA ILE A 47 -9.48 -7.41 4.56
C ILE A 47 -9.94 -8.86 4.73
N PRO A 48 -10.26 -9.55 3.63
CA PRO A 48 -10.03 -10.98 3.54
C PRO A 48 -9.44 -11.28 2.18
N THR A 49 -8.12 -11.44 2.15
CA THR A 49 -7.43 -11.94 0.96
C THR A 49 -7.43 -13.46 1.01
N ILE A 50 -8.52 -14.05 0.49
CA ILE A 50 -8.70 -15.45 0.06
C ILE A 50 -8.52 -16.56 1.14
N THR A 51 -9.58 -17.36 1.36
CA THR A 51 -9.47 -18.76 1.83
C THR A 51 -9.35 -19.67 0.60
N VAL A 52 -8.24 -20.39 0.47
CA VAL A 52 -8.11 -21.55 -0.44
C VAL A 52 -8.52 -22.80 0.32
#